data_AF-A0A7S3BXM8-F1
#
_entry.id   AF-A0A7S3BXM8-F1
#
_cell.length_a   1.000
_cell.length_b   1.000
_cell.length_c   1.000
_cell.angle_alpha   90.00
_cell.angle_beta   90.00
_cell.angle_gamma   90.00
#
_symmetry.space_group_name_H-M   'P 1'
#
loop_
_entity.id
_entity.type
_entity.pdbx_description
1 polymer ?
#
loop_
_entity_poly.entity_id
_entity_poly.type
_entity_poly.pdbx_seq_one_letter_code
_entity_poly.pdbx_strand_id
1 'polypeptide(L)'
;GAMYAYAAVQLAALGVDIVTHSQLIGSPQRPEWGIESQQFPSASILDWRTGHGTAKYWVVRLLIEHITPGDQMLEVEVEEPPPTTGADTRICAEIGTWTFTGIANLTCDDPDAHISHVDFADYGTPTGSCGAYVRESSCSTHLLTKALVLAKCYGKRSCSIDKLDLPGIALPGLGSYGPQPCPALELTNLSTVLQASFRVEARCSKGGGTGTGSLHYGGKMVYAAAFARQVTHGGVGATTEERRVLMINKGVNATNASLVGLGARKGTLYSVEPNGAYSSPDGIATRPVLISGGSVTLELAPFAVAMLKLEA
;
A
#
# COMPACT_ATOMS: atom_id res chain seq x y z
N GLY A 1 -8.81 6.25 -5.40
CA GLY A 1 -8.56 7.32 -4.42
C GLY A 1 -7.10 7.38 -4.05
N ALA A 2 -6.64 6.50 -3.15
CA ALA A 2 -5.28 6.44 -2.62
C ALA A 2 -4.14 6.65 -3.64
N MET A 3 -4.16 5.91 -4.76
CA MET A 3 -3.17 6.07 -5.83
C MET A 3 -3.04 7.52 -6.32
N TYR A 4 -4.15 8.25 -6.49
CA TYR A 4 -4.14 9.62 -6.96
C TYR A 4 -3.55 10.58 -5.92
N ALA A 5 -3.90 10.40 -4.64
CA ALA A 5 -3.28 11.20 -3.57
C ALA A 5 -1.79 10.94 -3.46
N TYR A 6 -1.37 9.67 -3.54
CA TYR A 6 0.04 9.30 -3.50
C TYR A 6 0.80 9.93 -4.68
N ALA A 7 0.32 9.71 -5.91
CA ALA A 7 0.95 10.23 -7.11
C ALA A 7 0.99 11.76 -7.12
N ALA A 8 -0.12 12.43 -6.78
CA ALA A 8 -0.19 13.89 -6.75
C ALA A 8 0.85 14.49 -5.80
N VAL A 9 0.95 13.98 -4.57
CA VAL A 9 1.87 14.54 -3.58
C VAL A 9 3.33 14.18 -3.89
N GLN A 10 3.61 12.95 -4.32
CA GLN A 10 4.96 12.55 -4.72
C GLN A 10 5.48 13.36 -5.91
N LEU A 11 4.65 13.54 -6.94
CA LEU A 11 5.03 14.31 -8.12
C LEU A 11 5.15 15.80 -7.79
N ALA A 12 4.27 16.35 -6.94
CA ALA A 12 4.41 17.72 -6.45
C ALA A 12 5.73 17.94 -5.70
N ALA A 13 6.18 16.98 -4.88
CA ALA A 13 7.48 17.05 -4.21
C ALA A 13 8.67 17.07 -5.19
N LEU A 14 8.49 16.56 -6.41
CA LEU A 14 9.46 16.61 -7.49
C LEU A 14 9.33 17.87 -8.38
N GLY A 15 8.44 18.80 -8.03
CA GLY A 15 8.19 20.02 -8.80
C GLY A 15 7.31 19.81 -10.03
N VAL A 16 6.53 18.73 -10.09
CA VAL A 16 5.55 18.51 -11.17
C VAL A 16 4.25 19.24 -10.84
N ASP A 17 3.88 20.21 -11.67
CA ASP A 17 2.69 21.04 -11.47
C ASP A 17 1.38 20.38 -11.94
N ILE A 18 1.45 19.48 -12.94
CA ILE A 18 0.27 18.90 -13.59
C ILE A 18 0.41 17.39 -13.67
N VAL A 19 -0.54 16.69 -13.04
CA VAL A 19 -0.68 15.23 -13.14
C VAL A 19 -1.98 14.91 -13.89
N THR A 20 -1.87 14.24 -15.03
CA THR A 20 -3.03 13.81 -15.82
C THR A 20 -3.13 12.29 -15.83
N HIS A 21 -4.33 11.78 -16.05
CA HIS A 21 -4.59 10.36 -16.22
C HIS A 21 -5.36 10.17 -17.53
N SER A 22 -4.80 9.35 -18.41
CA SER A 22 -5.48 8.91 -19.63
C SER A 22 -5.83 7.43 -19.50
N GLN A 23 -7.02 7.05 -19.95
CA GLN A 23 -7.42 5.66 -20.06
C GLN A 23 -7.86 5.38 -21.50
N LEU A 24 -7.39 4.27 -22.06
CA LEU A 24 -7.97 3.71 -23.28
C LEU A 24 -9.28 3.01 -22.90
N ILE A 25 -10.40 3.40 -23.53
CA ILE A 25 -11.71 2.77 -23.27
C ILE A 25 -11.93 1.66 -24.29
N GLY A 26 -11.87 0.41 -23.85
CA GLY A 26 -12.33 -0.77 -24.59
C GLY A 26 -13.81 -1.07 -24.35
N SER A 27 -14.71 -0.29 -24.95
CA SER A 27 -16.17 -0.54 -24.91
C SER A 27 -16.81 -0.28 -26.28
N PRO A 28 -17.62 -1.20 -26.83
CA PRO A 28 -17.95 -2.55 -26.31
C PRO A 28 -16.74 -3.50 -26.35
N GLN A 29 -16.92 -4.74 -25.87
CA GLN A 29 -15.95 -5.82 -26.09
C GLN A 29 -15.59 -5.90 -27.58
N ARG A 30 -14.30 -6.04 -27.90
CA ARG A 30 -13.77 -6.23 -29.26
C ARG A 30 -12.79 -7.38 -29.25
N PRO A 31 -13.28 -8.64 -29.34
CA PRO A 31 -12.45 -9.83 -29.34
C PRO A 31 -11.38 -9.80 -30.44
N GLU A 32 -11.68 -9.20 -31.60
CA GLU A 32 -10.75 -9.03 -32.71
C GLU A 32 -9.50 -8.21 -32.37
N TRP A 33 -9.53 -7.43 -31.29
CA TRP A 33 -8.41 -6.62 -30.78
C TRP A 33 -7.84 -7.17 -29.46
N GLY A 34 -8.23 -8.38 -29.05
CA GLY A 34 -7.85 -8.94 -27.75
C GLY A 34 -8.51 -8.27 -26.55
N ILE A 35 -9.60 -7.51 -26.77
CA ILE A 35 -10.39 -6.86 -25.71
C ILE A 35 -11.58 -7.77 -25.40
N GLU A 36 -11.30 -8.83 -24.64
CA GLU A 36 -12.27 -9.87 -24.28
C GLU A 36 -13.28 -9.41 -23.20
N SER A 37 -12.94 -8.38 -22.44
CA SER A 37 -13.79 -7.81 -21.38
C SER A 37 -14.09 -6.34 -21.65
N GLN A 38 -15.29 -5.89 -21.27
CA GLN A 38 -15.64 -4.48 -21.35
C GLN A 38 -14.80 -3.71 -20.35
N GLN A 39 -13.99 -2.79 -20.85
CA GLN A 39 -13.24 -1.87 -20.00
C GLN A 39 -14.16 -0.72 -19.61
N PHE A 40 -14.63 -0.73 -18.37
CA PHE A 40 -15.41 0.37 -17.83
C PHE A 40 -14.55 1.64 -17.73
N PRO A 41 -15.13 2.83 -17.93
CA PRO A 41 -14.43 4.10 -17.82
C PRO A 41 -14.08 4.39 -16.35
N SER A 42 -13.05 3.73 -15.84
CA SER A 42 -12.42 4.00 -14.54
C SER A 42 -11.84 5.42 -14.47
N ALA A 43 -11.67 6.08 -15.62
CA ALA A 43 -11.32 7.48 -15.75
C ALA A 43 -12.37 8.42 -15.15
N SER A 44 -13.66 8.05 -15.17
CA SER A 44 -14.74 8.91 -14.66
C SER A 44 -14.53 9.26 -13.19
N ILE A 45 -14.67 10.55 -12.85
CA ILE A 45 -14.67 11.01 -11.47
C ILE A 45 -16.04 10.79 -10.81
N LEU A 46 -17.10 10.59 -11.59
CA LEU A 46 -18.47 10.34 -11.11
C LEU A 46 -18.90 8.90 -11.42
N ASP A 47 -19.71 8.33 -10.53
CA ASP A 47 -20.46 7.11 -10.80
C ASP A 47 -21.53 7.41 -11.87
N TRP A 48 -21.47 6.70 -12.99
CA TRP A 48 -22.33 6.97 -14.13
C TRP A 48 -23.79 6.56 -13.91
N ARG A 49 -24.08 5.72 -12.90
CA ARG A 49 -25.43 5.23 -12.58
C ARG A 49 -26.14 6.19 -11.63
N THR A 50 -25.41 6.74 -10.67
CA THR A 50 -25.97 7.57 -9.59
C THR A 50 -25.65 9.05 -9.74
N GLY A 51 -24.63 9.42 -10.52
CA GLY A 51 -24.08 10.76 -10.60
C GLY A 51 -23.22 11.16 -9.38
N HIS A 52 -23.08 10.28 -8.39
CA HIS A 52 -22.31 10.57 -7.18
C HIS A 52 -20.80 10.57 -7.44
N GLY A 53 -20.03 11.30 -6.64
CA GLY A 53 -18.57 11.27 -6.73
C GLY A 53 -18.01 9.87 -6.43
N THR A 54 -17.03 9.44 -7.23
CA THR A 54 -16.23 8.24 -6.92
C THR A 54 -15.19 8.54 -5.85
N ALA A 55 -14.52 7.52 -5.32
CA ALA A 55 -13.35 7.70 -4.45
C ALA A 55 -12.23 8.56 -5.10
N LYS A 56 -12.21 8.70 -6.43
CA LYS A 56 -11.29 9.62 -7.11
C LYS A 56 -11.72 11.07 -6.91
N TYR A 57 -12.99 11.37 -7.15
CA TYR A 57 -13.56 12.70 -6.95
C TYR A 57 -13.35 13.18 -5.51
N TRP A 58 -13.72 12.36 -4.52
CA TRP A 58 -13.64 12.75 -3.12
C TRP A 58 -12.20 12.95 -2.64
N VAL A 59 -11.26 12.11 -3.08
CA VAL A 59 -9.84 12.31 -2.77
C VAL A 59 -9.30 13.58 -3.43
N VAL A 60 -9.59 13.82 -4.71
CA VAL A 60 -9.14 15.05 -5.38
C VAL A 60 -9.74 16.29 -4.73
N ARG A 61 -11.03 16.24 -4.37
CA ARG A 61 -11.70 17.31 -3.62
C ARG A 61 -11.02 17.57 -2.27
N LEU A 62 -10.73 16.51 -1.50
CA LEU A 62 -10.02 16.59 -0.23
C LEU A 62 -8.65 17.29 -0.40
N LEU A 63 -7.90 16.93 -1.43
CA LEU A 63 -6.59 17.53 -1.71
C LEU A 63 -6.75 19.02 -2.09
N ILE A 64 -7.72 19.38 -2.93
CA ILE A 64 -7.97 20.78 -3.32
C ILE A 64 -8.40 21.64 -2.12
N GLU A 65 -9.26 21.10 -1.24
CA GLU A 65 -9.80 21.84 -0.09
C GLU A 65 -8.76 22.04 1.03
N HIS A 66 -7.72 21.18 1.10
CA HIS A 66 -6.76 21.16 2.21
C HIS A 66 -5.29 21.28 1.82
N ILE A 67 -4.96 21.32 0.53
CA ILE A 67 -3.61 21.59 0.03
C ILE A 67 -3.73 22.76 -0.94
N THR A 68 -3.21 23.90 -0.53
CA THR A 68 -3.34 25.16 -1.26
C THR A 68 -2.01 25.63 -1.82
N PRO A 69 -1.99 26.38 -2.94
CA PRO A 69 -0.79 27.03 -3.42
C PRO A 69 -0.13 27.87 -2.31
N GLY A 70 1.16 27.64 -2.07
CA GLY A 70 1.93 28.29 -1.01
C GLY A 70 2.08 27.47 0.29
N ASP A 71 1.41 26.32 0.41
CA ASP A 71 1.71 25.37 1.49
C ASP A 71 3.14 24.82 1.32
N GLN A 72 3.88 24.76 2.42
CA GLN A 72 5.20 24.14 2.46
C GLN A 72 5.06 22.65 2.76
N MET A 73 5.66 21.79 1.94
CA MET A 73 5.79 20.37 2.24
C MET A 73 6.87 20.16 3.29
N LEU A 74 6.52 19.44 4.34
CA LEU A 74 7.41 19.09 5.44
C LEU A 74 7.87 17.63 5.30
N GLU A 75 9.09 17.36 5.73
CA GLU A 75 9.62 16.01 5.82
C GLU A 75 8.88 15.24 6.92
N VAL A 76 8.43 14.03 6.60
CA VAL A 76 7.77 13.12 7.54
C VAL A 76 8.53 11.81 7.57
N GLU A 77 9.01 11.45 8.74
CA GLU A 77 9.54 10.13 9.00
C GLU A 77 8.42 9.22 9.50
N VAL A 78 8.07 8.21 8.72
CA VAL A 78 7.02 7.26 9.11
C VAL A 78 7.67 6.05 9.76
N GLU A 79 7.90 5.91 11.05
CA GLU A 79 8.56 4.70 11.55
C GLU A 79 7.66 3.46 11.42
N GLU A 80 8.22 2.32 10.99
CA GLU A 80 7.54 1.04 11.20
C GLU A 80 7.79 0.61 12.65
N PRO A 81 6.79 0.03 13.34
CA PRO A 81 7.04 -0.53 14.65
C PRO A 81 8.20 -1.52 14.54
N PRO A 82 9.18 -1.50 15.46
CA PRO A 82 10.29 -2.42 15.42
C PRO A 82 9.73 -3.85 15.32
N PRO A 83 10.33 -4.72 14.49
CA PRO A 83 9.93 -6.11 14.46
C PRO A 83 9.97 -6.61 15.90
N THR A 84 8.87 -7.21 16.35
CA THR A 84 8.77 -7.75 17.71
C THR A 84 9.88 -8.78 17.85
N THR A 85 10.95 -8.41 18.56
CA THR A 85 12.10 -9.26 18.87
C THR A 85 11.67 -10.25 19.96
N GLY A 86 10.76 -11.15 19.59
CA GLY A 86 10.63 -12.43 20.25
C GLY A 86 11.81 -13.31 19.82
N ALA A 87 12.15 -14.31 20.64
CA ALA A 87 13.11 -15.38 20.34
C ALA A 87 12.70 -16.28 19.14
N ASP A 88 11.87 -15.76 18.25
CA ASP A 88 11.36 -16.45 17.10
C ASP A 88 12.41 -16.36 15.99
N THR A 89 12.97 -17.52 15.63
CA THR A 89 13.94 -17.68 14.54
C THR A 89 13.36 -17.38 13.15
N ARG A 90 12.13 -16.87 13.09
CA ARG A 90 11.36 -16.62 11.87
C ARG A 90 11.81 -15.35 11.18
N ILE A 91 11.89 -15.44 9.86
CA ILE A 91 12.19 -14.35 8.94
C ILE A 91 11.12 -14.33 7.87
N CYS A 92 10.65 -13.14 7.50
CA CYS A 92 9.59 -12.98 6.53
C CYS A 92 9.94 -11.93 5.49
N ALA A 93 9.63 -12.21 4.24
CA ALA A 93 9.74 -11.25 3.15
C ALA A 93 8.48 -11.28 2.29
N GLU A 94 8.17 -10.14 1.69
CA GLU A 94 6.98 -9.99 0.86
C GLU A 94 7.31 -9.21 -0.41
N ILE A 95 6.71 -9.61 -1.52
CA ILE A 95 6.65 -8.81 -2.75
C ILE A 95 5.18 -8.46 -2.94
N GLY A 96 4.86 -7.18 -2.79
CA GLY A 96 3.49 -6.69 -2.79
C GLY A 96 2.77 -6.85 -4.13
N THR A 97 1.47 -6.57 -4.09
CA THR A 97 0.62 -6.42 -5.27
C THR A 97 1.15 -5.31 -6.19
N TRP A 98 0.83 -5.35 -7.49
CA TRP A 98 1.22 -4.33 -8.49
C TRP A 98 2.72 -4.17 -8.80
N THR A 99 3.58 -5.03 -8.27
CA THR A 99 5.01 -5.05 -8.60
C THR A 99 5.22 -5.81 -9.91
N PHE A 100 5.69 -5.15 -10.98
CA PHE A 100 6.03 -5.86 -12.23
C PHE A 100 7.39 -6.56 -12.13
N THR A 101 8.26 -6.04 -11.26
CA THR A 101 9.55 -6.59 -10.91
C THR A 101 9.68 -6.60 -9.39
N GLY A 102 10.44 -7.55 -8.86
CA GLY A 102 10.66 -7.59 -7.45
C GLY A 102 11.68 -8.62 -6.99
N ILE A 103 12.33 -8.39 -5.85
CA ILE A 103 13.28 -9.25 -5.17
C ILE A 103 12.88 -9.34 -3.69
N ALA A 104 12.56 -10.53 -3.20
CA ALA A 104 12.48 -10.83 -1.76
C ALA A 104 13.82 -11.36 -1.27
N ASN A 105 14.42 -10.68 -0.30
CA ASN A 105 15.64 -11.09 0.39
C ASN A 105 15.31 -11.70 1.75
N LEU A 106 15.93 -12.82 2.06
CA LEU A 106 15.89 -13.44 3.37
C LEU A 106 17.32 -13.52 3.88
N THR A 107 17.60 -13.03 5.09
CA THR A 107 18.93 -13.04 5.69
C THR A 107 18.85 -13.43 7.16
N CYS A 108 19.66 -14.39 7.58
CA CYS A 108 19.87 -14.67 9.00
C CYS A 108 20.88 -13.70 9.60
N ASP A 109 20.55 -13.12 10.76
CA ASP A 109 21.37 -12.07 11.36
C ASP A 109 22.70 -12.65 11.90
N ASP A 110 22.64 -13.82 12.51
CA ASP A 110 23.83 -14.54 13.00
C ASP A 110 24.71 -15.00 11.81
N PRO A 111 26.03 -14.73 11.84
CA PRO A 111 26.94 -15.02 10.74
C PRO A 111 27.10 -16.51 10.42
N ASP A 112 26.89 -17.42 11.38
CA ASP A 112 26.93 -18.87 11.11
C ASP A 112 25.53 -19.49 11.03
N ALA A 113 24.48 -18.67 11.07
CA ALA A 113 23.13 -19.15 10.83
C ALA A 113 22.86 -19.31 9.34
N HIS A 114 22.00 -20.27 9.03
CA HIS A 114 21.49 -20.49 7.70
C HIS A 114 19.98 -20.71 7.75
N ILE A 115 19.32 -20.46 6.62
CA ILE A 115 17.91 -20.76 6.44
C ILE A 115 17.74 -22.28 6.48
N SER A 116 17.15 -22.77 7.57
CA SER A 116 17.02 -24.19 7.88
C SER A 116 15.63 -24.73 7.54
N HIS A 117 14.63 -23.85 7.45
CA HIS A 117 13.28 -24.24 7.13
C HIS A 117 12.52 -23.12 6.42
N VAL A 118 11.54 -23.50 5.61
CA VAL A 118 10.57 -22.58 4.99
C VAL A 118 9.20 -23.03 5.48
N ASP A 119 8.61 -22.26 6.39
CA ASP A 119 7.31 -22.57 6.97
C ASP A 119 6.21 -22.31 5.95
N PHE A 120 6.26 -21.12 5.33
CA PHE A 120 5.29 -20.66 4.37
C PHE A 120 5.97 -20.04 3.16
N ALA A 121 5.47 -20.32 1.96
CA ALA A 121 5.76 -19.47 0.82
C ALA A 121 4.59 -19.58 -0.15
N ASP A 122 4.04 -18.46 -0.59
CA ASP A 122 2.92 -18.47 -1.53
C ASP A 122 3.02 -17.28 -2.47
N TYR A 123 2.61 -17.52 -3.72
CA TYR A 123 2.41 -16.50 -4.72
C TYR A 123 0.96 -16.61 -5.21
N GLY A 124 0.16 -15.58 -4.91
CA GLY A 124 -1.29 -15.63 -5.05
C GLY A 124 -1.92 -14.53 -4.19
N THR A 125 -2.99 -14.82 -3.45
CA THR A 125 -3.60 -13.87 -2.50
C THR A 125 -3.49 -14.32 -1.04
N PRO A 126 -2.27 -14.61 -0.52
CA PRO A 126 -2.11 -14.98 0.87
C PRO A 126 -2.46 -13.81 1.80
N THR A 127 -3.10 -14.12 2.93
CA THR A 127 -3.50 -13.14 3.95
C THR A 127 -2.74 -13.39 5.26
N GLY A 128 -3.03 -12.62 6.31
CA GLY A 128 -2.35 -12.70 7.60
C GLY A 128 -1.06 -11.88 7.66
N SER A 129 -0.25 -12.16 8.68
CA SER A 129 1.03 -11.53 8.96
C SER A 129 2.11 -12.60 9.17
N CYS A 130 3.38 -12.19 9.19
CA CYS A 130 4.51 -13.07 9.50
C CYS A 130 4.24 -13.93 10.75
N GLY A 131 4.43 -15.25 10.65
CA GLY A 131 4.11 -16.22 11.70
C GLY A 131 2.69 -16.77 11.68
N ALA A 132 1.80 -16.18 10.86
CA ALA A 132 0.39 -16.52 10.76
C ALA A 132 -0.15 -16.33 9.34
N TYR A 133 0.68 -16.58 8.31
CA TYR A 133 0.22 -16.48 6.93
C TYR A 133 -0.82 -17.56 6.62
N VAL A 134 -1.88 -17.15 5.94
CA VAL A 134 -2.98 -18.03 5.53
C VAL A 134 -3.05 -18.04 4.02
N ARG A 135 -3.00 -19.24 3.43
CA ARG A 135 -3.19 -19.45 1.99
C ARG A 135 -4.65 -19.25 1.62
N GLU A 136 -4.90 -18.68 0.46
CA GLU A 136 -6.24 -18.65 -0.15
C GLU A 136 -6.39 -19.85 -1.08
N SER A 137 -7.32 -20.76 -0.79
CA SER A 137 -7.47 -22.02 -1.53
C SER A 137 -7.76 -21.83 -3.02
N SER A 138 -8.34 -20.70 -3.40
CA SER A 138 -8.75 -20.38 -4.77
C SER A 138 -7.66 -19.68 -5.60
N CYS A 139 -6.61 -19.16 -4.98
CA CYS A 139 -5.58 -18.34 -5.63
C CYS A 139 -4.24 -18.47 -4.88
N SER A 140 -3.56 -19.61 -5.08
CA SER A 140 -2.35 -19.99 -4.35
C SER A 140 -1.48 -20.95 -5.17
N THR A 141 -0.16 -20.71 -5.16
CA THR A 141 0.88 -21.63 -5.66
C THR A 141 1.76 -22.15 -4.55
N HIS A 142 1.23 -22.21 -3.32
CA HIS A 142 2.00 -22.46 -2.11
C HIS A 142 3.03 -23.60 -2.24
N LEU A 143 2.64 -24.75 -2.79
CA LEU A 143 3.55 -25.91 -2.93
C LEU A 143 4.72 -25.64 -3.89
N LEU A 144 4.46 -25.03 -5.05
CA LEU A 144 5.49 -24.72 -6.04
C LEU A 144 6.39 -23.59 -5.57
N THR A 145 5.79 -22.55 -5.00
CA THR A 145 6.49 -21.39 -4.45
C THR A 145 7.37 -21.79 -3.28
N LYS A 146 6.89 -22.67 -2.39
CA LYS A 146 7.70 -23.24 -1.29
C LYS A 146 8.85 -24.09 -1.80
N ALA A 147 8.63 -24.93 -2.82
CA ALA A 147 9.71 -25.72 -3.43
C ALA A 147 10.80 -24.83 -4.05
N LEU A 148 10.41 -23.75 -4.75
CA LEU A 148 11.32 -22.76 -5.32
C LEU A 148 12.15 -22.05 -4.24
N VAL A 149 11.49 -21.54 -3.19
CA VAL A 149 12.18 -20.88 -2.08
C VAL A 149 13.15 -21.85 -1.41
N LEU A 150 12.74 -23.10 -1.14
CA LEU A 150 13.63 -24.11 -0.59
C LEU A 150 14.85 -24.34 -1.49
N ALA A 151 14.66 -24.51 -2.80
CA ALA A 151 15.75 -24.70 -3.74
C ALA A 151 16.73 -23.51 -3.78
N LYS A 152 16.23 -22.27 -3.63
CA LYS A 152 17.08 -21.07 -3.66
C LYS A 152 17.73 -20.74 -2.33
N CYS A 153 17.06 -21.00 -1.21
CA CYS A 153 17.40 -20.43 0.09
C CYS A 153 17.90 -21.44 1.12
N TYR A 154 17.52 -22.71 1.02
CA TYR A 154 17.89 -23.72 2.02
C TYR A 154 19.42 -23.84 2.16
N GLY A 155 19.89 -23.84 3.41
CA GLY A 155 21.31 -23.97 3.74
C GLY A 155 22.15 -22.71 3.49
N LYS A 156 21.54 -21.61 3.02
CA LYS A 156 22.24 -20.33 2.83
C LYS A 156 21.94 -19.37 3.97
N ARG A 157 22.91 -18.53 4.32
CA ARG A 157 22.69 -17.42 5.25
C ARG A 157 21.78 -16.34 4.67
N SER A 158 21.94 -16.06 3.37
CA SER A 158 21.14 -15.08 2.66
C SER A 158 20.76 -15.61 1.28
N CYS A 159 19.56 -15.26 0.81
CA CYS A 159 19.08 -15.55 -0.53
C CYS A 159 18.17 -14.44 -1.04
N SER A 160 18.02 -14.39 -2.36
CA SER A 160 17.14 -13.47 -3.07
C SER A 160 16.22 -14.26 -3.99
N ILE A 161 14.93 -13.93 -3.98
CA ILE A 161 13.90 -14.52 -4.83
C ILE A 161 13.38 -13.41 -5.72
N ASP A 162 13.64 -13.48 -7.03
CA ASP A 162 13.04 -12.55 -7.96
C ASP A 162 11.57 -12.92 -8.18
N LYS A 163 10.72 -11.92 -8.34
CA LYS A 163 9.32 -12.10 -8.70
C LYS A 163 9.24 -12.88 -10.01
N LEU A 164 10.12 -12.61 -10.98
CA LEU A 164 10.19 -13.31 -12.26
C LEU A 164 10.52 -14.81 -12.14
N ASP A 165 11.08 -15.25 -11.01
CA ASP A 165 11.31 -16.67 -10.75
C ASP A 165 10.05 -17.39 -10.25
N LEU A 166 9.02 -16.65 -9.82
CA LEU A 166 7.83 -17.22 -9.20
C LEU A 166 6.96 -17.96 -10.21
N PRO A 167 6.40 -19.12 -9.83
CA PRO A 167 5.59 -19.94 -10.72
C PRO A 167 4.32 -19.19 -11.17
N GLY A 168 3.98 -19.32 -12.45
CA GLY A 168 2.70 -18.84 -12.98
C GLY A 168 2.66 -17.35 -13.34
N ILE A 169 3.79 -16.66 -13.42
CA ILE A 169 3.86 -15.35 -14.08
C ILE A 169 3.80 -15.56 -15.60
N ALA A 170 2.65 -15.22 -16.19
CA ALA A 170 2.49 -15.07 -17.64
C ALA A 170 2.75 -13.60 -18.01
N LEU A 171 3.95 -13.28 -18.48
CA LEU A 171 4.17 -12.00 -19.14
C LEU A 171 3.64 -12.07 -20.58
N PRO A 172 2.91 -11.05 -21.07
CA PRO A 172 2.50 -11.00 -22.47
C PRO A 172 3.73 -11.15 -23.39
N GLY A 173 3.79 -12.25 -24.16
CA GLY A 173 4.86 -12.50 -25.13
C GLY A 173 6.06 -13.32 -24.67
N LEU A 174 6.15 -13.75 -23.40
CA LEU A 174 7.31 -14.51 -22.88
C LEU A 174 7.02 -15.98 -22.51
N GLY A 175 5.77 -16.43 -22.63
CA GLY A 175 5.36 -17.79 -22.25
C GLY A 175 5.29 -17.98 -20.73
N SER A 176 4.35 -18.81 -20.27
CA SER A 176 4.17 -19.12 -18.85
C SER A 176 5.09 -20.26 -18.45
N TYR A 177 5.93 -20.06 -17.43
CA TYR A 177 6.57 -21.18 -16.73
C TYR A 177 5.68 -21.61 -15.56
N GLY A 178 4.98 -22.75 -15.74
CA GLY A 178 4.19 -23.40 -14.70
C GLY A 178 2.70 -23.02 -14.65
N PRO A 179 1.91 -23.74 -13.83
CA PRO A 179 0.48 -23.50 -13.68
C PRO A 179 0.23 -22.11 -13.07
N GLN A 180 -0.74 -21.37 -13.63
CA GLN A 180 -1.11 -20.07 -13.10
C GLN A 180 -1.66 -20.19 -11.67
N PRO A 181 -1.36 -19.25 -10.76
CA PRO A 181 -1.73 -19.40 -9.36
C PRO A 181 -3.22 -19.34 -9.10
N CYS A 182 -3.97 -18.75 -10.03
CA CYS A 182 -5.37 -18.45 -9.87
C CYS A 182 -6.12 -18.89 -11.14
N PRO A 183 -6.30 -20.21 -11.35
CA PRO A 183 -6.82 -20.78 -12.60
C PRO A 183 -8.32 -20.53 -12.82
N ALA A 184 -9.07 -20.17 -11.76
CA ALA A 184 -10.47 -19.75 -11.88
C ALA A 184 -10.63 -18.29 -12.34
N LEU A 185 -9.53 -17.58 -12.54
CA LEU A 185 -9.51 -16.17 -12.88
C LEU A 185 -9.02 -16.07 -14.31
N GLU A 186 -9.95 -16.10 -15.26
CA GLU A 186 -9.64 -15.82 -16.66
C GLU A 186 -8.83 -14.52 -16.74
N LEU A 187 -7.84 -14.52 -17.64
CA LEU A 187 -6.98 -13.36 -17.98
C LEU A 187 -7.77 -12.10 -18.42
N THR A 188 -9.09 -12.19 -18.50
CA THR A 188 -10.02 -11.11 -18.82
C THR A 188 -10.05 -10.00 -17.76
N ASN A 189 -9.58 -10.25 -16.52
CA ASN A 189 -9.56 -9.24 -15.45
C ASN A 189 -8.13 -8.90 -14.95
N LEU A 190 -7.48 -7.94 -15.61
CA LEU A 190 -6.16 -7.41 -15.26
C LEU A 190 -6.03 -7.00 -13.78
N SER A 191 -7.14 -6.58 -13.15
CA SER A 191 -7.15 -6.13 -11.77
C SER A 191 -6.76 -7.22 -10.77
N THR A 192 -6.99 -8.50 -11.10
CA THR A 192 -6.74 -9.63 -10.19
C THR A 192 -5.33 -10.21 -10.35
N VAL A 193 -4.77 -10.19 -11.56
CA VAL A 193 -3.32 -10.44 -11.78
C VAL A 193 -2.48 -9.43 -10.96
N LEU A 194 -2.99 -8.21 -10.86
CA LEU A 194 -2.37 -7.13 -10.10
C LEU A 194 -2.60 -7.27 -8.58
N GLN A 195 -3.49 -8.15 -8.14
CA GLN A 195 -3.72 -8.50 -6.72
C GLN A 195 -2.84 -9.66 -6.23
N ALA A 196 -2.09 -10.34 -7.11
CA ALA A 196 -1.17 -11.36 -6.68
C ALA A 196 0.02 -10.75 -5.92
N SER A 197 0.30 -11.30 -4.75
CA SER A 197 1.46 -10.96 -3.91
C SER A 197 2.23 -12.23 -3.58
N PHE A 198 3.53 -12.06 -3.33
CA PHE A 198 4.39 -13.11 -2.82
C PHE A 198 4.61 -12.87 -1.34
N ARG A 199 4.46 -13.92 -0.53
CA ARG A 199 4.81 -13.90 0.89
C ARG A 199 5.59 -15.15 1.24
N VAL A 200 6.66 -14.98 1.99
CA VAL A 200 7.50 -16.07 2.47
C VAL A 200 7.80 -15.91 3.95
N GLU A 201 7.78 -17.03 4.65
CA GLU A 201 8.19 -17.21 6.04
C GLU A 201 9.18 -18.38 6.10
N ALA A 202 10.34 -18.12 6.67
CA ALA A 202 11.40 -19.10 6.84
C ALA A 202 11.97 -19.02 8.25
N ARG A 203 12.76 -20.02 8.65
CA ARG A 203 13.46 -20.05 9.94
C ARG A 203 14.95 -20.21 9.78
N CYS A 204 15.68 -19.41 10.54
CA CYS A 204 17.13 -19.53 10.70
C CYS A 204 17.48 -20.67 11.65
N SER A 205 18.61 -21.33 11.41
CA SER A 205 19.11 -22.44 12.24
C SER A 205 19.43 -22.01 13.68
N LYS A 206 19.76 -20.74 13.87
CA LYS A 206 19.96 -20.06 15.16
C LYS A 206 19.77 -18.56 14.97
N GLY A 207 19.37 -17.87 16.04
CA GLY A 207 19.09 -16.43 16.01
C GLY A 207 17.85 -16.08 15.19
N GLY A 208 17.50 -14.80 15.20
CA GLY A 208 16.50 -14.24 14.29
C GLY A 208 17.12 -13.95 12.92
N GLY A 209 16.35 -13.24 12.10
CA GLY A 209 16.89 -12.66 10.91
C GLY A 209 15.99 -11.58 10.34
N THR A 210 16.46 -11.01 9.25
CA THR A 210 15.79 -9.93 8.54
C THR A 210 15.37 -10.44 7.17
N GLY A 211 14.08 -10.37 6.90
CA GLY A 211 13.56 -10.47 5.54
C GLY A 211 13.22 -9.08 5.04
N THR A 212 13.63 -8.77 3.82
CA THR A 212 13.26 -7.54 3.12
C THR A 212 12.70 -7.93 1.77
N GLY A 213 11.85 -7.12 1.16
CA GLY A 213 11.40 -7.39 -0.18
C GLY A 213 11.24 -6.12 -0.99
N SER A 214 11.27 -6.27 -2.31
CA SER A 214 10.87 -5.27 -3.29
C SER A 214 9.37 -5.07 -3.23
N LEU A 215 8.90 -4.59 -2.10
CA LEU A 215 7.73 -3.79 -2.16
C LEU A 215 8.14 -2.56 -2.98
N HIS A 216 7.83 -2.53 -4.28
CA HIS A 216 7.57 -1.23 -4.91
C HIS A 216 6.16 -0.79 -4.53
N TYR A 217 6.06 -0.62 -3.22
CA TYR A 217 5.11 0.06 -2.35
C TYR A 217 5.63 -0.01 -0.89
N GLY A 218 6.96 -0.20 -0.71
CA GLY A 218 7.68 -0.59 0.51
C GLY A 218 8.41 0.52 1.22
N GLY A 219 7.97 1.76 1.08
CA GLY A 219 7.85 2.52 2.31
C GLY A 219 6.67 1.91 3.06
N LYS A 220 6.73 1.77 4.38
CA LYS A 220 5.61 1.84 5.32
C LYS A 220 4.21 1.64 4.72
N MET A 221 3.45 0.66 5.22
CA MET A 221 2.03 0.38 4.85
C MET A 221 1.19 1.66 4.71
N VAL A 222 1.55 2.67 5.49
CA VAL A 222 1.05 4.03 5.42
C VAL A 222 2.09 4.92 4.73
N TYR A 223 1.69 5.63 3.68
CA TYR A 223 2.43 6.81 3.23
C TYR A 223 1.93 8.03 3.99
N ALA A 224 2.84 8.93 4.37
CA ALA A 224 2.46 10.19 4.97
C ALA A 224 3.21 11.37 4.31
N ALA A 225 2.55 12.52 4.29
CA ALA A 225 3.12 13.79 3.91
C ALA A 225 2.53 14.88 4.81
N ALA A 226 3.34 15.85 5.21
CA ALA A 226 2.88 16.97 6.03
C ALA A 226 3.00 18.28 5.27
N PHE A 227 2.09 19.20 5.59
CA PHE A 227 1.97 20.51 4.98
C PHE A 227 1.86 21.55 6.08
N ALA A 228 2.51 22.70 5.90
CA ALA A 228 2.40 23.83 6.79
C ALA A 228 2.12 25.13 6.04
N ARG A 229 1.31 25.99 6.66
CA ARG A 229 1.00 27.32 6.14
C ARG A 229 1.04 28.36 7.26
N GLN A 230 1.77 29.45 7.01
CA GLN A 230 1.69 30.64 7.85
C GLN A 230 0.40 31.41 7.52
N VAL A 231 -0.44 31.64 8.52
CA VAL A 231 -1.70 32.38 8.43
C VAL A 231 -1.53 33.68 9.18
N THR A 232 -1.50 34.79 8.45
CA THR A 232 -1.45 36.13 9.04
C THR A 232 -2.87 36.59 9.36
N HIS A 233 -3.19 36.75 10.64
CA HIS A 233 -4.47 37.32 11.02
C HIS A 233 -4.43 38.85 10.84
N GLY A 234 -5.33 39.36 10.00
CA GLY A 234 -5.45 40.78 9.70
C GLY A 234 -5.82 41.59 10.95
N GLY A 235 -4.80 42.07 11.67
CA GLY A 235 -5.03 42.91 12.84
C GLY A 235 -3.76 43.28 13.61
N VAL A 236 -2.86 42.34 13.92
CA VAL A 236 -1.75 42.62 14.86
C VAL A 236 -0.54 41.72 14.59
N GLY A 237 -0.05 41.61 13.34
CA GLY A 237 1.21 40.89 13.04
C GLY A 237 1.34 39.44 13.54
N ALA A 238 0.28 38.85 14.09
CA ALA A 238 0.27 37.54 14.69
C ALA A 238 0.11 36.51 13.60
N THR A 239 1.16 35.71 13.40
CA THR A 239 1.18 34.61 12.46
C THR A 239 0.90 33.32 13.22
N THR A 240 -0.14 32.61 12.83
CA THR A 240 -0.42 31.25 13.29
C THR A 240 0.05 30.27 12.22
N GLU A 241 0.60 29.13 12.63
CA GLU A 241 1.00 28.08 11.70
C GLU A 241 -0.07 27.00 11.68
N GLU A 242 -0.75 26.85 10.54
CA GLU A 242 -1.65 25.73 10.31
C GLU A 242 -0.85 24.54 9.78
N ARG A 243 -1.01 23.37 10.42
CA ARG A 243 -0.34 22.13 10.00
C ARG A 243 -1.35 21.07 9.60
N ARG A 244 -1.02 20.31 8.57
CA ARG A 244 -1.87 19.25 8.03
C ARG A 244 -1.02 18.01 7.76
N VAL A 245 -1.55 16.83 8.04
CA VAL A 245 -0.87 15.57 7.75
C VAL A 245 -1.78 14.68 6.91
N LEU A 246 -1.36 14.41 5.68
CA LEU A 246 -1.96 13.42 4.80
C LEU A 246 -1.39 12.05 5.15
N MET A 247 -2.27 11.07 5.30
CA MET A 247 -1.95 9.65 5.44
C MET A 247 -2.71 8.85 4.40
N ILE A 248 -2.03 7.88 3.80
CA ILE A 248 -2.60 6.99 2.79
C ILE A 248 -2.28 5.57 3.20
N ASN A 249 -3.30 4.77 3.50
CA ASN A 249 -3.12 3.32 3.59
C ASN A 249 -2.95 2.78 2.17
N LYS A 250 -1.80 2.17 1.90
CA LYS A 250 -1.47 1.61 0.58
C LYS A 250 -1.80 0.11 0.49
N GLY A 251 -2.15 -0.50 1.61
CA GLY A 251 -2.43 -1.92 1.73
C GLY A 251 -3.90 -2.30 1.47
N VAL A 252 -4.08 -3.59 1.25
CA VAL A 252 -5.38 -4.27 1.14
C VAL A 252 -6.02 -4.56 2.51
N ASN A 253 -5.27 -4.37 3.60
CA ASN A 253 -5.72 -4.59 4.97
C ASN A 253 -5.86 -3.25 5.69
N ALA A 254 -6.78 -3.18 6.66
CA ALA A 254 -6.81 -2.06 7.59
C ALA A 254 -5.46 -1.96 8.33
N THR A 255 -5.02 -0.74 8.63
CA THR A 255 -3.72 -0.50 9.27
C THR A 255 -3.84 0.63 10.28
N ASN A 256 -3.27 0.44 11.47
CA ASN A 256 -3.16 1.50 12.46
C ASN A 256 -1.96 2.40 12.13
N ALA A 257 -2.21 3.70 12.05
CA ALA A 257 -1.20 4.74 11.86
C ALA A 257 -1.15 5.61 13.12
N SER A 258 0.01 5.69 13.77
CA SER A 258 0.21 6.57 14.92
C SER A 258 1.02 7.80 14.51
N LEU A 259 0.45 8.97 14.71
CA LEU A 259 1.16 10.24 14.61
C LEU A 259 1.66 10.62 15.99
N VAL A 260 2.95 10.91 16.11
CA VAL A 260 3.62 11.27 17.36
C VAL A 260 4.24 12.66 17.24
N GLY A 261 4.61 13.27 18.37
CA GLY A 261 5.27 14.59 18.39
C GLY A 261 4.34 15.77 18.10
N LEU A 262 3.02 15.58 18.19
CA LEU A 262 2.03 16.62 17.86
C LEU A 262 1.77 17.61 19.02
N GLY A 263 2.19 17.26 20.25
CA GLY A 263 1.79 17.96 21.47
C GLY A 263 0.29 17.82 21.77
N ALA A 264 -0.17 18.42 22.87
CA ALA A 264 -1.59 18.42 23.20
C ALA A 264 -2.32 19.47 22.37
N ARG A 265 -3.13 19.04 21.40
CA ARG A 265 -3.84 19.92 20.46
C ARG A 265 -5.18 19.34 20.03
N LYS A 266 -6.03 20.21 19.52
CA LYS A 266 -7.24 19.82 18.80
C LYS A 266 -6.93 19.70 17.32
N GLY A 267 -7.64 18.82 16.64
CA GLY A 267 -7.57 18.71 15.20
C GLY A 267 -8.90 18.25 14.61
N THR A 268 -8.99 18.31 13.30
CA THR A 268 -10.10 17.76 12.53
C THR A 268 -9.52 16.74 11.55
N LEU A 269 -10.04 15.51 11.60
CA LEU A 269 -9.72 14.48 10.62
C LEU A 269 -10.77 14.48 9.52
N TYR A 270 -10.29 14.50 8.29
CA TYR A 270 -11.06 14.28 7.08
C TYR A 270 -10.64 12.94 6.48
N SER A 271 -11.56 12.06 6.15
CA SER A 271 -11.24 10.74 5.59
C SER A 271 -12.12 10.36 4.41
N VAL A 272 -11.51 9.76 3.39
CA VAL A 272 -12.19 9.13 2.27
C VAL A 272 -11.92 7.63 2.35
N GLU A 273 -12.94 6.86 2.72
CA GLU A 273 -12.85 5.41 2.92
C GLU A 273 -13.95 4.71 2.12
N PRO A 274 -13.61 3.67 1.32
CA PRO A 274 -14.60 2.99 0.50
C PRO A 274 -15.60 2.16 1.32
N ASN A 275 -15.16 1.52 2.41
CA ASN A 275 -15.99 0.64 3.25
C ASN A 275 -15.55 0.65 4.73
N GLY A 276 -14.93 1.74 5.19
CA GLY A 276 -14.37 1.81 6.54
C GLY A 276 -15.35 2.38 7.57
N ALA A 277 -14.97 2.33 8.84
CA ALA A 277 -15.73 2.94 9.94
C ALA A 277 -15.98 4.44 9.74
N TYR A 278 -15.23 5.09 8.82
CA TYR A 278 -15.31 6.50 8.52
C TYR A 278 -15.77 6.78 7.08
N SER A 279 -16.62 5.92 6.51
CA SER A 279 -17.32 6.22 5.25
C SER A 279 -18.40 7.30 5.46
N SER A 280 -18.50 8.26 4.53
CA SER A 280 -19.54 9.29 4.51
C SER A 280 -20.43 9.13 3.27
N PRO A 281 -21.75 9.37 3.37
CA PRO A 281 -22.63 9.45 2.19
C PRO A 281 -22.17 10.52 1.19
N ASP A 282 -21.58 11.60 1.70
CA ASP A 282 -20.99 12.70 0.92
C ASP A 282 -19.49 12.46 0.64
N GLY A 283 -19.02 11.23 0.78
CA GLY A 283 -17.68 10.75 0.40
C GLY A 283 -16.49 11.21 1.24
N ILE A 284 -16.57 12.34 1.95
CA ILE A 284 -15.57 12.78 2.94
C ILE A 284 -16.22 12.75 4.33
N ALA A 285 -15.73 11.91 5.24
CA ALA A 285 -16.12 11.96 6.65
C ALA A 285 -15.26 12.98 7.38
N THR A 286 -15.90 13.77 8.26
CA THR A 286 -15.24 14.79 9.07
C THR A 286 -15.46 14.49 10.53
N ARG A 287 -14.40 14.50 11.35
CA ARG A 287 -14.51 14.30 12.80
C ARG A 287 -13.52 15.13 13.59
N PRO A 288 -13.90 15.67 14.76
CA PRO A 288 -12.95 16.25 15.68
C PRO A 288 -12.05 15.15 16.26
N VAL A 289 -10.79 15.49 16.48
CA VAL A 289 -9.76 14.63 17.08
C VAL A 289 -9.12 15.38 18.23
N LEU A 290 -9.13 14.76 19.41
CA LEU A 290 -8.40 15.26 20.58
C LEU A 290 -7.07 14.53 20.66
N ILE A 291 -5.98 15.27 20.55
CA ILE A 291 -4.62 14.72 20.69
C ILE A 291 -4.23 14.91 22.15
N SER A 292 -4.39 13.84 22.93
CA SER A 292 -3.95 13.78 24.32
C SER A 292 -2.64 13.02 24.42
N GLY A 293 -1.66 13.52 25.17
CA GLY A 293 -0.35 12.87 25.31
C GLY A 293 0.59 13.01 24.10
N GLY A 294 0.29 13.90 23.15
CA GLY A 294 1.19 14.21 22.03
C GLY A 294 1.18 13.20 20.87
N SER A 295 0.28 12.23 20.91
CA SER A 295 0.09 11.26 19.83
C SER A 295 -1.37 10.98 19.52
N VAL A 296 -1.68 10.58 18.29
CA VAL A 296 -2.99 10.05 17.90
C VAL A 296 -2.80 8.81 17.06
N THR A 297 -3.60 7.77 17.33
CA THR A 297 -3.64 6.56 16.49
C THR A 297 -4.94 6.53 15.71
N LEU A 298 -4.82 6.27 14.41
CA LEU A 298 -5.92 6.20 13.47
C LEU A 298 -5.91 4.83 12.81
N GLU A 299 -7.04 4.14 12.85
CA GLU A 299 -7.25 2.97 11.99
C GLU A 299 -7.61 3.48 10.59
N LEU A 300 -6.82 3.10 9.59
CA LEU A 300 -7.05 3.43 8.19
C LEU A 300 -7.55 2.18 7.47
N ALA A 301 -8.78 2.24 6.92
CA ALA A 301 -9.31 1.16 6.10
C ALA A 301 -8.40 0.88 4.86
N PRO A 302 -8.54 -0.27 4.20
CA PRO A 302 -7.82 -0.55 2.96
C PRO A 302 -7.97 0.58 1.95
N PHE A 303 -6.85 1.09 1.43
CA PHE A 303 -6.81 2.20 0.47
C PHE A 303 -7.45 3.51 0.96
N ALA A 304 -7.61 3.69 2.27
CA ALA A 304 -8.11 4.93 2.86
C ALA A 304 -7.13 6.09 2.65
N VAL A 305 -7.69 7.29 2.46
CA VAL A 305 -6.96 8.55 2.46
C VAL A 305 -7.49 9.40 3.59
N ALA A 306 -6.62 9.86 4.47
CA ALA A 306 -6.98 10.67 5.62
C ALA A 306 -6.11 11.92 5.70
N MET A 307 -6.72 13.07 6.01
CA MET A 307 -6.06 14.34 6.23
C MET A 307 -6.37 14.81 7.65
N LEU A 308 -5.35 14.92 8.51
CA LEU A 308 -5.48 15.50 9.83
C LEU A 308 -5.06 16.97 9.79
N LYS A 309 -6.01 17.88 9.97
CA LYS A 309 -5.75 19.32 10.14
C LYS A 309 -5.61 19.63 11.62
N LEU A 310 -4.49 20.22 12.03
CA LEU A 310 -4.23 20.63 13.41
C LEU A 310 -4.69 22.08 13.60
N GLU A 311 -5.38 22.33 14.70
CA GLU A 311 -5.71 23.70 15.12
C GLU A 311 -4.44 24.38 15.67
N ALA A 312 -4.30 25.67 15.38
CA ALA A 312 -3.18 26.49 15.82
C ALA A 312 -3.23 26.78 17.31
#